data_AF-A0A942NE81-F1
#
_entry.id   AF-A0A942NE81-F1
#
_cell.length_a   1.000
_cell.length_b   1.000
_cell.length_c   1.000
_cell.angle_alpha   90.00
_cell.angle_beta   90.00
_cell.angle_gamma   90.00
#
_symmetry.space_group_name_H-M   'P 1'
#
loop_
_entity.id
_entity.type
_entity.pdbx_description
1 polymer ?
#
loop_
_entity_poly.entity_id
_entity_poly.type
_entity_poly.pdbx_seq_one_letter_code
_entity_poly.pdbx_strand_id
1 'polypeptide(L)' 'GIATAFVATIYGVGLANLLFIPIANKLKAHIFRASQAREMVIEGISSIAEGENPRNIELKLSGFLLEK' A
#
# COMPACT_ATOMS: atom_id res chain seq x y z
N GLY A 1 -1.52 -28.64 30.59
CA GLY A 1 -2.84 -28.61 31.25
C GLY A 1 -3.84 -27.97 30.30
N ILE A 2 -5.11 -28.34 30.36
CA ILE A 2 -6.15 -27.81 29.44
C ILE A 2 -6.30 -26.29 29.59
N ALA A 3 -6.18 -25.76 30.80
CA ALA A 3 -6.24 -24.33 31.08
C ALA A 3 -5.18 -23.50 30.34
N THR A 4 -3.94 -24.00 30.22
CA THR A 4 -2.87 -23.26 29.52
C THR A 4 -3.12 -23.17 28.02
N ALA A 5 -3.82 -24.14 27.43
CA ALA A 5 -4.18 -24.11 26.01
C ALA A 5 -5.21 -23.00 25.71
N PHE A 6 -6.22 -22.83 26.56
CA PHE A 6 -7.20 -21.74 26.41
C PHE A 6 -6.58 -20.36 26.56
N VAL A 7 -5.67 -20.20 27.54
CA VAL A 7 -4.94 -18.94 27.75
C VAL A 7 -4.07 -18.60 26.54
N ALA A 8 -3.38 -19.59 25.97
CA ALA A 8 -2.61 -19.40 24.74
C ALA A 8 -3.48 -18.94 23.56
N THR A 9 -4.69 -19.48 23.40
CA THR A 9 -5.63 -19.06 22.34
C THR A 9 -6.11 -17.63 22.53
N ILE A 10 -6.46 -17.23 23.75
CA ILE A 10 -6.90 -15.85 24.03
C ILE A 10 -5.78 -14.86 23.74
N TYR A 11 -4.56 -15.13 24.20
CA TYR A 11 -3.42 -14.27 23.89
C TYR A 11 -3.11 -14.24 22.39
N GLY A 12 -3.18 -15.38 21.70
CA GLY A 12 -2.95 -15.45 20.26
C GLY A 12 -3.95 -14.63 19.45
N VAL A 13 -5.25 -14.89 19.64
CA VAL A 13 -6.33 -14.19 18.92
C VAL A 13 -6.37 -12.71 19.29
N GLY A 14 -6.18 -12.38 20.58
CA GLY A 14 -6.15 -11.00 21.06
C GLY A 14 -4.99 -10.21 20.45
N LEU A 15 -3.77 -10.76 20.49
CA LEU A 15 -2.58 -10.13 19.93
C LEU A 15 -2.67 -9.97 18.39
N ALA A 16 -3.22 -10.98 17.70
CA ALA A 16 -3.42 -10.93 16.26
C ALA A 16 -4.35 -9.77 15.85
N ASN A 17 -5.52 -9.68 16.46
CA ASN A 17 -6.53 -8.70 16.06
C ASN A 17 -6.23 -7.29 16.55
N LEU A 18 -5.66 -7.14 17.76
CA LEU A 18 -5.40 -5.83 18.35
C LEU A 18 -4.10 -5.19 17.88
N LEU A 19 -3.07 -5.98 17.54
CA LEU A 19 -1.75 -5.45 17.18
C LEU A 19 -1.36 -5.80 15.76
N PHE A 20 -1.30 -7.09 15.41
CA PHE A 20 -0.70 -7.48 14.13
C PHE A 20 -1.53 -7.07 12.91
N ILE A 21 -2.85 -7.23 12.95
CA ILE A 21 -3.74 -6.80 11.86
C ILE A 21 -3.65 -5.28 11.60
N PRO A 22 -3.81 -4.38 12.60
CA PRO A 22 -3.71 -2.94 12.34
C PRO A 22 -2.31 -2.51 11.90
N ILE A 23 -1.24 -3.13 12.43
CA ILE A 23 0.13 -2.87 11.98
C ILE A 23 0.31 -3.28 10.52
N ALA A 24 -0.16 -4.47 10.14
CA ALA A 24 -0.08 -4.96 8.76
C ALA A 24 -0.85 -4.04 7.79
N ASN A 25 -2.05 -3.61 8.15
CA ASN A 25 -2.85 -2.70 7.33
C ASN A 25 -2.14 -1.34 7.15
N LYS A 26 -1.58 -0.79 8.22
CA LYS A 26 -0.84 0.47 8.15
C LYS A 26 0.40 0.35 7.27
N LEU A 27 1.16 -0.74 7.42
CA LEU A 27 2.32 -1.02 6.59
C LEU A 27 1.93 -1.19 5.12
N LYS A 28 0.86 -1.92 4.84
CA LYS A 28 0.35 -2.09 3.47
C LYS A 28 -0.05 -0.75 2.85
N ALA A 29 -0.69 0.14 3.61
CA ALA A 29 -1.02 1.48 3.14
C ALA A 29 0.23 2.32 2.83
N HIS A 30 1.28 2.23 3.65
CA HIS A 30 2.56 2.89 3.37
C HIS A 30 3.24 2.34 2.11
N ILE A 31 3.27 1.02 1.96
CA ILE A 31 3.84 0.36 0.77
C ILE A 31 3.03 0.72 -0.48
N PHE A 32 1.70 0.74 -0.40
CA PHE A 32 0.83 1.11 -1.51
C PHE A 32 1.15 2.51 -2.02
N ARG A 33 1.26 3.50 -1.13
CA ARG A 33 1.65 4.87 -1.49
C ARG A 33 3.03 4.95 -2.13
N ALA A 34 4.01 4.22 -1.56
CA ALA A 34 5.36 4.19 -2.12
C ALA A 34 5.41 3.51 -3.50
N SER A 35 4.64 2.44 -3.69
CA SER A 35 4.52 1.72 -4.96
C SER A 35 3.88 2.60 -6.03
N GLN A 36 2.78 3.27 -5.69
CA GLN A 36 2.06 4.18 -6.60
C GLN A 36 2.95 5.34 -7.06
N ALA A 37 3.72 5.95 -6.15
CA ALA A 37 4.67 7.00 -6.52
C ALA A 37 5.74 6.48 -7.48
N ARG A 38 6.19 5.24 -7.29
CA ARG A 38 7.19 4.60 -8.16
C ARG A 38 6.61 4.27 -9.54
N GLU A 39 5.37 3.81 -9.58
CA GLU A 39 4.63 3.53 -10.81
C GLU A 39 4.39 4.82 -11.62
N MET A 40 3.98 5.91 -10.95
CA MET A 40 3.85 7.23 -11.56
C MET A 40 5.16 7.69 -12.23
N VAL A 41 6.31 7.50 -11.57
CA VAL A 41 7.62 7.89 -12.13
C VAL A 41 7.98 7.03 -13.34
N ILE A 42 7.77 5.71 -13.27
CA ILE A 42 8.05 4.81 -14.38
C ILE A 42 7.21 5.21 -15.59
N GLU A 43 5.93 5.48 -15.38
CA GLU A 43 5.02 5.82 -16.48
C GLU A 43 5.28 7.20 -17.05
N GLY A 44 5.65 8.17 -16.22
CA GLY A 44 6.12 9.47 -16.70
C GLY A 44 7.35 9.36 -17.59
N ILE A 45 8.33 8.54 -17.20
CA ILE A 45 9.54 8.31 -18.00
C ILE A 45 9.22 7.55 -19.29
N SER A 46 8.35 6.53 -19.23
CA SER A 46 7.94 5.76 -20.41
C SER A 46 7.22 6.65 -21.43
N SER A 47 6.27 7.47 -20.99
CA SER A 47 5.56 8.43 -21.85
C SER A 47 6.49 9.47 -22.50
N ILE A 48 7.53 9.92 -21.80
CA ILE A 48 8.55 10.81 -22.37
C ILE A 48 9.37 10.07 -23.44
N ALA A 49 9.75 8.83 -23.21
CA ALA A 49 10.51 8.02 -24.16
C ALA A 49 9.70 7.70 -25.43
N GLU A 50 8.39 7.53 -25.30
CA GLU A 50 7.46 7.35 -26.43
C GLU A 50 7.18 8.65 -27.21
N GLY A 51 7.60 9.80 -26.69
CA GLY A 51 7.38 11.10 -27.33
C GLY A 51 5.93 11.58 -27.26
N GLU A 52 5.18 11.19 -26.23
CA GLU A 52 3.80 11.68 -26.02
C GLU A 52 3.77 13.20 -25.81
N ASN A 53 2.68 13.84 -26.21
CA ASN A 53 2.49 15.27 -26.01
C ASN A 53 2.51 15.60 -24.51
N PRO A 54 3.30 16.60 -24.04
CA PRO A 54 3.40 16.94 -22.61
C PRO A 54 2.06 17.13 -21.90
N ARG A 55 1.05 17.65 -22.63
CA ARG A 55 -0.30 17.85 -22.09
C ARG A 55 -1.05 16.55 -21.81
N ASN A 56 -0.78 15.50 -22.58
CA ASN A 56 -1.34 14.17 -22.33
C ASN A 56 -0.62 13.47 -21.16
N ILE A 57 0.69 13.70 -21.03
CA ILE A 57 1.49 13.17 -19.92
C ILE A 57 1.01 13.77 -18.60
N GLU A 58 0.78 15.08 -18.53
CA GLU A 58 0.20 15.75 -17.36
C GLU A 58 -1.18 15.20 -17.00
N LEU A 59 -2.05 14.95 -17.99
CA LEU A 59 -3.37 14.36 -17.76
C LEU A 59 -3.26 12.95 -17.17
N LYS A 60 -2.40 12.08 -17.72
CA LYS A 60 -2.15 10.73 -17.17
C LYS A 60 -1.60 10.79 -15.75
N LEU A 61 -0.57 11.61 -15.50
CA LEU A 61 0.07 11.74 -14.19
C LEU A 61 -0.88 12.36 -13.15
N SER A 62 -1.77 13.27 -13.55
CA SER A 62 -2.77 13.87 -12.66
C SER A 62 -3.75 12.84 -12.09
N GLY A 63 -4.00 11.74 -12.80
CA GLY A 63 -4.80 10.61 -12.31
C GLY A 63 -4.17 9.91 -11.10
N PHE A 64 -2.83 9.81 -11.07
CA PHE A 64 -2.10 9.22 -9.95
C PHE A 64 -2.05 10.11 -8.70
N LEU A 65 -2.32 11.41 -8.84
CA LEU A 65 -2.36 12.37 -7.72
C LEU A 65 -3.74 12.47 -7.05
N LEU A 66 -4.80 12.01 -7.72
CA LEU A 66 -6.18 12.09 -7.25
C LEU A 66 -6.59 10.93 -6.33
N GLU A 67 -5.77 9.89 -6.22
CA GLU A 67 -6.07 8.75 -5.34
C GLU A 67 -5.72 9.09 -3.89
N LYS A 68 -6.75 9.51 -3.14
CA LYS A 68 -6.68 9.94 -1.74
C LYS A 68 -6.96 8.80 -0.76
#